data_AF-A0A7W1ZWN7-F1
#
_entry.id   AF-A0A7W1ZWN7-F1
#
_cell.length_a   1.000
_cell.length_b   1.000
_cell.length_c   1.000
_cell.angle_alpha   90.00
_cell.angle_beta   90.00
_cell.angle_gamma   90.00
#
_symmetry.space_group_name_H-M   'P 1'
#
loop_
_entity.id
_entity.type
_entity.pdbx_description
1 polymer ?
#
loop_
_entity_poly.entity_id
_entity_poly.type
_entity_poly.pdbx_seq_one_letter_code
_entity_poly.pdbx_strand_id
1 'polypeptide(L)'
;MNSKLAVFLISTFLFCSTVFAQTDKIDKAIREEMAKQHIAGTSVAVLRNDKLVLTKGYGLANIEQSIPAAPKTKYQIASTTKPFTATAIMMLVESGKILLDEKAAKYLSNLPAQYSEVTVRQLLTQTSGVNRDLRTGNIDDFTAAEFWKRLAAAPVSFKPGEKWEYSNTGYILLGMVIESVTRKT
;
A
#
# COMPACT_ATOMS: atom_id res chain seq x y z
N MET A 1 -17.31 -57.81 -7.84
CA MET A 1 -17.06 -56.40 -8.22
C MET A 1 -16.82 -55.62 -6.93
N ASN A 2 -15.57 -55.24 -6.65
CA ASN A 2 -15.11 -54.88 -5.31
C ASN A 2 -15.65 -53.51 -4.85
N SER A 3 -16.42 -53.52 -3.76
CA SER A 3 -17.04 -52.35 -3.10
C SER A 3 -16.06 -51.28 -2.61
N LYS A 4 -14.75 -51.59 -2.56
CA LYS A 4 -13.70 -50.62 -2.22
C LYS A 4 -13.40 -49.62 -3.35
N LEU A 5 -13.76 -49.92 -4.60
CA LEU A 5 -13.54 -49.02 -5.74
C LEU A 5 -14.61 -47.90 -5.82
N ALA A 6 -15.83 -48.17 -5.35
CA ALA A 6 -16.93 -47.20 -5.37
C ALA A 6 -16.76 -46.06 -4.35
N VAL A 7 -16.13 -46.34 -3.19
CA VAL A 7 -15.94 -45.34 -2.13
C VAL A 7 -14.87 -44.30 -2.49
N PHE A 8 -13.87 -44.67 -3.29
CA PHE A 8 -12.80 -43.75 -3.73
C PHE A 8 -13.26 -42.78 -4.83
N LEU A 9 -14.23 -43.18 -5.66
CA LEU A 9 -14.82 -42.35 -6.71
C LEU A 9 -15.78 -41.28 -6.15
N ILE A 10 -16.50 -41.58 -5.07
CA ILE A 10 -17.47 -40.67 -4.45
C ILE A 10 -16.76 -39.54 -3.67
N SER A 11 -15.63 -39.81 -2.99
CA SER A 11 -14.89 -38.76 -2.27
C SER A 11 -14.20 -37.75 -3.20
N THR A 12 -13.79 -38.19 -4.39
CA THR A 12 -13.14 -37.33 -5.39
C THR A 12 -14.14 -36.37 -6.07
N PHE A 13 -15.40 -36.79 -6.22
CA PHE A 13 -16.46 -35.98 -6.83
C PHE A 13 -16.98 -34.85 -5.92
N LEU A 14 -17.05 -35.10 -4.61
CA LEU A 14 -17.48 -34.13 -3.59
C LEU A 14 -16.44 -33.02 -3.32
N PHE A 15 -15.15 -33.32 -3.51
CA PHE A 15 -14.09 -32.32 -3.31
C PHE A 15 -13.99 -31.33 -4.49
N CYS A 16 -14.30 -31.78 -5.71
CA CYS A 16 -14.28 -30.93 -6.90
C CYS A 16 -15.42 -29.91 -6.89
N SER A 17 -16.63 -30.33 -6.51
CA SER A 17 -17.84 -29.49 -6.57
C SER A 17 -17.88 -28.36 -5.54
N THR A 18 -17.24 -28.53 -4.37
CA THR A 18 -17.22 -27.48 -3.32
C THR A 18 -16.30 -26.31 -3.67
N VAL A 19 -15.18 -26.55 -4.36
CA VAL A 19 -14.25 -25.50 -4.80
C VAL A 19 -14.89 -24.63 -5.89
N PHE A 20 -15.52 -25.24 -6.90
CA PHE A 20 -16.21 -24.52 -7.98
C PHE A 20 -17.40 -23.68 -7.45
N ALA A 21 -18.22 -24.24 -6.55
CA ALA A 21 -19.36 -23.52 -5.99
C ALA A 21 -18.94 -22.31 -5.11
N GLN A 22 -17.74 -22.35 -4.51
CA GLN A 22 -17.22 -21.23 -3.72
C GLN A 22 -16.70 -20.09 -4.61
N THR A 23 -16.04 -20.40 -5.73
CA THR A 23 -15.59 -19.39 -6.70
C THR A 23 -16.77 -18.65 -7.33
N ASP A 24 -17.89 -19.33 -7.60
CA ASP A 24 -19.08 -18.71 -8.19
C ASP A 24 -19.69 -17.62 -7.29
N LYS A 25 -19.68 -17.83 -5.96
CA LYS A 25 -20.16 -16.82 -5.00
C LYS A 25 -19.25 -15.60 -4.93
N ILE A 26 -17.93 -15.81 -5.01
CA ILE A 26 -16.94 -14.72 -5.00
C ILE A 26 -17.06 -13.90 -6.29
N ASP A 27 -17.11 -14.57 -7.44
CA ASP A 27 -17.30 -13.94 -8.75
C ASP A 27 -18.57 -13.09 -8.79
N LYS A 28 -19.68 -13.63 -8.27
CA LYS A 28 -20.95 -12.91 -8.18
C LYS A 28 -20.83 -11.65 -7.30
N ALA A 29 -20.30 -11.78 -6.09
CA ALA A 29 -20.14 -10.65 -5.18
C ALA A 29 -19.26 -9.53 -5.77
N ILE A 30 -18.16 -9.89 -6.45
CA ILE A 30 -17.28 -8.92 -7.13
C ILE A 30 -18.06 -8.20 -8.23
N ARG A 31 -18.79 -8.92 -9.09
CA ARG A 31 -19.57 -8.31 -10.18
C ARG A 31 -20.69 -7.41 -9.67
N GLU A 32 -21.38 -7.81 -8.61
CA GLU A 32 -22.43 -7.01 -7.96
C GLU A 32 -21.86 -5.70 -7.41
N GLU A 33 -20.73 -5.74 -6.69
CA GLU A 33 -20.09 -4.53 -6.17
C GLU A 33 -19.53 -3.65 -7.30
N MET A 34 -18.95 -4.25 -8.34
CA MET A 34 -18.51 -3.50 -9.52
C MET A 34 -19.66 -2.76 -10.21
N ALA A 35 -20.81 -3.43 -10.38
CA ALA A 35 -21.99 -2.81 -10.98
C ALA A 35 -22.52 -1.67 -10.09
N LYS A 36 -22.58 -1.88 -8.78
CA LYS A 36 -23.05 -0.89 -7.80
C LYS A 36 -22.17 0.35 -7.72
N GLN A 37 -20.84 0.17 -7.79
CA GLN A 37 -19.85 1.25 -7.65
C GLN A 37 -19.38 1.82 -8.99
N HIS A 38 -19.93 1.31 -10.11
CA HIS A 38 -19.50 1.66 -11.46
C HIS A 38 -17.99 1.46 -11.69
N ILE A 39 -17.42 0.37 -11.14
CA ILE A 39 -16.01 0.04 -11.30
C ILE A 39 -15.79 -0.52 -12.70
N ALA A 40 -14.99 0.18 -13.51
CA ALA A 40 -14.67 -0.22 -14.89
C ALA A 40 -13.95 -1.57 -14.97
N GLY A 41 -12.96 -1.78 -14.10
CA GLY A 41 -12.23 -3.03 -14.02
C GLY A 41 -11.41 -3.18 -12.75
N THR A 42 -11.22 -4.41 -12.30
CA THR A 42 -10.44 -4.76 -11.11
C THR A 42 -9.78 -6.12 -11.28
N SER A 43 -8.69 -6.35 -10.54
CA SER A 43 -8.03 -7.66 -10.48
C SER A 43 -7.98 -8.12 -9.04
N VAL A 44 -8.48 -9.32 -8.78
CA VAL A 44 -8.69 -9.86 -7.44
C VAL A 44 -7.91 -11.15 -7.27
N ALA A 45 -7.17 -11.23 -6.16
CA ALA A 45 -6.57 -12.45 -5.67
C ALA A 45 -7.15 -12.79 -4.29
N VAL A 46 -7.53 -14.05 -4.07
CA VAL A 46 -8.00 -14.52 -2.76
C VAL A 46 -7.12 -15.68 -2.32
N LEU A 47 -6.54 -15.55 -1.14
CA LEU A 47 -5.74 -16.58 -0.49
C LEU A 47 -6.50 -17.13 0.72
N ARG A 48 -6.47 -18.45 0.90
CA ARG A 48 -7.00 -19.13 2.07
C ARG A 48 -6.08 -20.29 2.44
N ASN A 49 -5.62 -20.33 3.69
CA ASN A 49 -4.69 -21.36 4.19
C ASN A 49 -3.46 -21.48 3.27
N ASP A 50 -2.84 -20.35 2.94
CA ASP A 50 -1.68 -20.22 2.05
C ASP A 50 -1.87 -20.72 0.62
N LYS A 51 -3.11 -21.04 0.23
CA LYS A 51 -3.47 -21.45 -1.12
C LYS A 51 -4.20 -20.34 -1.84
N LEU A 52 -3.79 -20.11 -3.07
CA LEU A 52 -4.45 -19.21 -3.99
C LEU A 52 -5.73 -19.87 -4.50
N VAL A 53 -6.89 -19.38 -4.05
CA VAL A 53 -8.20 -19.94 -4.40
C VAL A 53 -8.89 -19.14 -5.52
N LEU A 54 -8.43 -17.93 -5.80
CA LEU A 54 -8.86 -17.11 -6.94
C LEU A 54 -7.72 -16.20 -7.39
N THR A 55 -7.49 -16.08 -8.70
CA THR A 55 -6.83 -14.95 -9.34
C THR A 55 -7.52 -14.62 -10.65
N LYS A 56 -8.14 -13.44 -10.71
CA LYS A 56 -8.98 -13.10 -11.85
C LYS A 56 -9.09 -11.61 -12.05
N GLY A 57 -9.11 -11.20 -13.32
CA GLY A 57 -9.50 -9.85 -13.73
C GLY A 57 -10.99 -9.81 -14.09
N TYR A 58 -11.63 -8.69 -13.79
CA TYR A 58 -13.03 -8.41 -14.06
C TYR A 58 -13.15 -7.05 -14.74
N GLY A 59 -13.97 -6.96 -15.79
CA GLY A 59 -14.18 -5.71 -16.53
C GLY A 59 -12.98 -5.32 -17.39
N LEU A 60 -12.79 -4.01 -17.59
CA LEU A 60 -11.78 -3.43 -18.47
C LEU A 60 -10.72 -2.68 -17.66
N ALA A 61 -9.44 -2.95 -17.92
CA ALA A 61 -8.32 -2.15 -17.43
C ALA A 61 -8.21 -0.81 -18.15
N ASN A 62 -8.71 -0.73 -19.39
CA ASN A 62 -8.78 0.49 -20.18
C ASN A 62 -10.07 0.45 -21.02
N ILE A 63 -10.94 1.45 -20.87
CA ILE A 63 -12.24 1.48 -21.53
C ILE A 63 -12.06 1.84 -23.00
N GLU A 64 -11.27 2.87 -23.29
CA GLU A 64 -11.06 3.47 -24.61
C GLU A 64 -10.47 2.47 -25.60
N GLN A 65 -9.52 1.66 -25.13
CA GLN A 65 -8.83 0.61 -25.89
C GLN A 65 -9.49 -0.76 -25.71
N SER A 66 -10.56 -0.85 -24.92
CA SER A 66 -11.26 -2.11 -24.61
C SER A 66 -10.32 -3.21 -24.09
N ILE A 67 -9.33 -2.84 -23.27
CA ILE A 67 -8.36 -3.79 -22.73
C ILE A 67 -8.97 -4.47 -21.50
N PRO A 68 -9.09 -5.81 -21.47
CA PRO A 68 -9.62 -6.51 -20.30
C PRO A 68 -8.69 -6.38 -19.11
N ALA A 69 -9.28 -6.26 -17.91
CA ALA A 69 -8.52 -6.45 -16.68
C ALA A 69 -8.07 -7.92 -16.58
N ALA A 70 -6.84 -8.12 -16.10
CA ALA A 70 -6.23 -9.43 -15.95
C ALA A 70 -5.41 -9.46 -14.66
N PRO A 71 -5.10 -10.64 -14.08
CA PRO A 71 -4.31 -10.74 -12.86
C PRO A 71 -2.95 -9.98 -12.87
N LYS A 72 -2.41 -9.69 -14.06
CA LYS A 72 -1.16 -8.95 -14.26
C LYS A 72 -1.35 -7.46 -14.57
N THR A 73 -2.58 -6.96 -14.62
CA THR A 73 -2.87 -5.52 -14.78
C THR A 73 -2.24 -4.76 -13.63
N LYS A 74 -1.51 -3.68 -13.94
CA LYS A 74 -0.87 -2.82 -12.96
C LYS A 74 -1.81 -1.68 -12.59
N TYR A 75 -1.93 -1.40 -11.30
CA TYR A 75 -2.75 -0.33 -10.76
C TYR A 75 -1.87 0.59 -9.90
N GLN A 76 -2.23 1.86 -9.81
CA GLN A 76 -1.68 2.73 -8.78
C GLN A 76 -2.31 2.33 -7.44
N ILE A 77 -1.52 1.73 -6.54
CA ILE A 77 -2.03 1.17 -5.28
C ILE A 77 -2.22 2.22 -4.17
N ALA A 78 -1.94 3.50 -4.46
CA ALA A 78 -2.10 4.63 -3.57
C ALA A 78 -1.51 4.37 -2.16
N SER A 79 -2.29 4.56 -1.09
CA SER A 79 -1.82 4.45 0.28
C SER A 79 -1.44 3.03 0.72
N THR A 80 -1.75 2.01 -0.08
CA THR A 80 -1.23 0.65 0.11
C THR A 80 0.29 0.57 -0.07
N THR A 81 0.94 1.61 -0.61
CA THR A 81 2.40 1.75 -0.61
C THR A 81 3.00 1.92 0.79
N LYS A 82 2.26 2.50 1.76
CA LYS A 82 2.79 2.86 3.08
C LYS A 82 3.35 1.67 3.89
N PRO A 83 2.68 0.50 3.96
CA PRO A 83 3.25 -0.68 4.57
C PRO A 83 4.62 -1.09 3.99
N PHE A 84 4.87 -0.89 2.69
CA PHE A 84 6.17 -1.17 2.09
C PHE A 84 7.24 -0.19 2.58
N THR A 85 6.93 1.11 2.60
CA THR A 85 7.83 2.13 3.17
C THR A 85 8.13 1.86 4.65
N ALA A 86 7.10 1.53 5.43
CA ALA A 86 7.27 1.19 6.85
C ALA A 86 8.13 -0.05 7.04
N THR A 87 7.92 -1.09 6.22
CA THR A 87 8.75 -2.31 6.23
C THR A 87 10.21 -1.99 5.91
N ALA A 88 10.47 -1.18 4.88
CA ALA A 88 11.83 -0.77 4.54
C ALA A 88 12.52 0.01 5.68
N ILE A 89 11.81 0.91 6.36
CA ILE A 89 12.32 1.57 7.58
C ILE A 89 12.64 0.54 8.66
N MET A 90 11.73 -0.40 8.94
CA MET A 90 11.93 -1.40 9.99
C MET A 90 13.09 -2.35 9.67
N MET A 91 13.35 -2.69 8.40
CA MET A 91 14.55 -3.44 7.99
C MET A 91 15.84 -2.63 8.24
N LEU A 92 15.80 -1.31 8.04
CA LEU A 92 16.92 -0.43 8.38
C LEU A 92 17.10 -0.27 9.89
N VAL A 93 16.02 -0.37 10.67
CA VAL A 93 16.07 -0.43 12.14
C VAL A 93 16.70 -1.74 12.61
N GLU A 94 16.26 -2.88 12.07
CA GLU A 94 16.81 -4.20 12.39
C GLU A 94 18.31 -4.30 12.08
N SER A 95 18.76 -3.67 11.00
CA SER A 95 20.19 -3.59 10.64
C SER A 95 20.98 -2.49 11.38
N GLY A 96 20.37 -1.81 12.36
CA GLY A 96 21.02 -0.78 13.18
C GLY A 96 21.34 0.53 12.47
N LYS A 97 20.84 0.74 11.24
CA LYS A 97 21.11 1.95 10.44
C LYS A 97 20.16 3.10 10.77
N ILE A 98 18.97 2.79 11.26
CA ILE A 98 17.97 3.75 11.73
C ILE A 98 17.61 3.41 13.18
N LEU A 99 17.40 4.44 14.00
CA LEU A 99 16.79 4.29 15.31
C LEU A 99 15.45 5.03 15.29
N LEU A 100 14.40 4.41 15.81
CA LEU A 100 13.04 4.95 15.74
C LEU A 100 12.90 6.27 16.52
N ASP A 101 13.56 6.36 17.66
CA ASP A 101 13.45 7.52 18.56
C ASP A 101 14.46 8.63 18.25
N GLU A 102 15.30 8.44 17.23
CA GLU A 102 16.17 9.50 16.72
C GLU A 102 15.38 10.51 15.90
N LYS A 103 15.87 11.75 15.91
CA LYS A 103 15.31 12.83 15.10
C LYS A 103 15.49 12.53 13.62
N ALA A 104 14.45 12.77 12.82
CA ALA A 104 14.53 12.64 11.36
C ALA A 104 15.60 13.56 10.75
N ALA A 105 15.88 14.70 11.39
CA ALA A 105 16.95 15.62 11.02
C ALA A 105 18.35 14.97 11.02
N LYS A 106 18.58 13.89 11.78
CA LYS A 106 19.82 13.10 11.75
C LYS A 106 20.07 12.47 10.38
N TYR A 107 19.00 12.14 9.65
CA TYR A 107 19.07 11.48 8.34
C TYR A 107 18.79 12.45 7.19
N LEU A 108 18.14 13.58 7.47
CA LEU A 108 17.71 14.59 6.51
C LEU A 108 18.29 15.95 6.86
N SER A 109 19.48 16.27 6.35
CA SER A 109 20.18 17.54 6.65
C SER A 109 19.42 18.80 6.21
N ASN A 110 18.51 18.67 5.24
CA ASN A 110 17.71 19.78 4.71
C ASN A 110 16.35 19.92 5.39
N LEU A 111 16.09 19.15 6.45
CA LEU A 111 14.81 19.22 7.17
C LEU A 111 14.66 20.60 7.82
N PRO A 112 13.58 21.35 7.54
CA PRO A 112 13.38 22.68 8.12
C PRO A 112 13.35 22.65 9.65
N ALA A 113 13.90 23.70 10.28
CA ALA A 113 14.09 23.76 11.73
C ALA A 113 12.80 23.56 12.53
N GLN A 114 11.63 23.98 12.00
CA GLN A 114 10.35 23.75 12.66
C GLN A 114 9.96 22.27 12.82
N TYR A 115 10.62 21.37 12.08
CA TYR A 115 10.43 19.92 12.16
C TYR A 115 11.63 19.20 12.80
N SER A 116 12.62 19.91 13.37
CA SER A 116 13.85 19.31 13.93
C SER A 116 13.58 18.30 15.04
N GLU A 117 12.49 18.49 15.79
CA GLU A 117 12.12 17.65 16.91
C GLU A 117 11.35 16.38 16.52
N VAL A 118 10.98 16.24 15.24
CA VAL A 118 10.24 15.07 14.75
C VAL A 118 11.15 13.85 14.72
N THR A 119 10.71 12.76 15.35
CA THR A 119 11.38 11.45 15.31
C THR A 119 10.94 10.61 14.12
N VAL A 120 11.74 9.61 13.75
CA VAL A 120 11.35 8.61 12.73
C VAL A 120 10.08 7.87 13.14
N ARG A 121 9.95 7.52 14.44
CA ARG A 121 8.75 6.88 14.99
C ARG A 121 7.51 7.73 14.74
N GLN A 122 7.57 9.03 15.04
CA GLN A 122 6.42 9.92 14.88
C GLN A 122 6.00 10.10 13.42
N LEU A 123 6.93 10.01 12.47
CA LEU A 123 6.60 9.95 11.04
C LEU A 123 5.87 8.65 10.69
N LEU A 124 6.36 7.50 11.17
CA LEU A 124 5.72 6.18 10.94
C LEU A 124 4.33 6.09 11.55
N THR A 125 4.14 6.64 12.75
CA THR A 125 2.90 6.52 13.52
C THR A 125 1.90 7.63 13.23
N GLN A 126 2.20 8.54 12.28
CA GLN A 126 1.33 9.66 11.90
C GLN A 126 1.07 10.60 13.08
N THR A 127 2.09 10.86 13.89
CA THR A 127 2.02 11.75 15.07
C THR A 127 3.08 12.84 15.04
N SER A 128 3.58 13.22 13.86
CA SER A 128 4.70 14.15 13.70
C SER A 128 4.30 15.63 13.71
N GLY A 129 3.03 15.95 13.43
CA GLY A 129 2.60 17.33 13.18
C GLY A 129 3.04 17.89 11.82
N VAL A 130 3.60 17.05 10.94
CA VAL A 130 3.92 17.41 9.55
C VAL A 130 2.62 17.47 8.74
N ASN A 131 2.45 18.54 7.96
CA ASN A 131 1.27 18.76 7.12
C ASN A 131 0.84 17.52 6.33
N ARG A 132 -0.47 17.31 6.23
CA ARG A 132 -1.06 16.13 5.60
C ARG A 132 -0.59 15.91 4.16
N ASP A 133 -0.71 16.92 3.30
CA ASP A 133 -0.50 16.80 1.86
C ASP A 133 0.16 18.04 1.27
N LEU A 134 1.46 17.96 0.94
CA LEU A 134 2.15 19.02 0.19
C LEU A 134 2.17 18.78 -1.33
N ARG A 135 1.86 17.55 -1.76
CA ARG A 135 1.76 17.16 -3.17
C ARG A 135 0.41 17.56 -3.73
N THR A 136 0.22 18.87 -3.94
CA THR A 136 -0.98 19.49 -4.50
C THR A 136 -0.65 20.21 -5.83
N GLY A 137 -1.66 20.44 -6.66
CA GLY A 137 -1.48 21.07 -7.98
C GLY A 137 -0.94 20.09 -9.02
N ASN A 138 -0.24 20.61 -10.03
CA ASN A 138 0.35 19.79 -11.08
C ASN A 138 1.44 18.87 -10.51
N ILE A 139 1.25 17.55 -10.69
CA ILE A 139 2.16 16.53 -10.14
C ILE A 139 3.49 16.54 -10.89
N ASP A 140 3.49 16.93 -12.17
CA ASP A 140 4.70 16.97 -12.99
C ASP A 140 5.72 18.00 -12.48
N ASP A 141 5.25 19.03 -11.76
CA ASP A 141 6.10 20.07 -11.17
C ASP A 141 6.60 19.71 -9.75
N PHE A 142 6.18 18.57 -9.19
CA PHE A 142 6.48 18.17 -7.82
C PHE A 142 7.85 17.49 -7.70
N THR A 143 8.91 18.27 -7.91
CA THR A 143 10.30 17.85 -7.74
C THR A 143 10.71 17.78 -6.26
N ALA A 144 11.86 17.16 -5.96
CA ALA A 144 12.44 17.18 -4.62
C ALA A 144 12.73 18.62 -4.13
N ALA A 145 13.18 19.50 -5.01
CA ALA A 145 13.42 20.91 -4.68
C ALA A 145 12.11 21.63 -4.32
N GLU A 146 11.05 21.40 -5.08
CA GLU A 146 9.73 21.97 -4.81
C GLU A 146 9.12 21.39 -3.52
N PHE A 147 9.33 20.10 -3.24
CA PHE A 147 8.94 19.49 -1.97
C PHE A 147 9.58 20.21 -0.78
N TRP A 148 10.90 20.40 -0.79
CA TRP A 148 11.61 21.07 0.31
C TRP A 148 11.15 22.53 0.49
N LYS A 149 10.96 23.25 -0.62
CA LYS A 149 10.43 24.62 -0.60
C LYS A 149 9.04 24.68 0.03
N ARG A 150 8.13 23.80 -0.36
CA ARG A 150 6.77 23.74 0.22
C ARG A 150 6.81 23.33 1.68
N LEU A 151 7.65 22.37 2.05
CA LEU A 151 7.79 21.92 3.43
C LEU A 151 8.30 23.06 4.33
N ALA A 152 9.27 23.84 3.86
CA ALA A 152 9.81 24.98 4.61
C ALA A 152 8.76 26.08 4.84
N ALA A 153 7.84 26.28 3.88
CA ALA A 153 6.75 27.25 3.99
C ALA A 153 5.54 26.74 4.80
N ALA A 154 5.42 25.43 5.00
CA ALA A 154 4.26 24.82 5.64
C ALA A 154 4.35 24.95 7.18
N PRO A 155 3.28 25.40 7.87
CA PRO A 155 3.26 25.54 9.32
C PRO A 155 3.18 24.16 9.99
N VAL A 156 3.72 24.02 11.21
CA VAL A 156 3.54 22.78 11.98
C VAL A 156 2.05 22.65 12.40
N SER A 157 1.42 21.50 12.13
CA SER A 157 0.00 21.28 12.47
C SER A 157 -0.23 21.21 13.98
N PHE A 158 0.66 20.54 14.71
CA PHE A 158 0.64 20.34 16.17
C PHE A 158 2.01 19.85 16.65
N LYS A 159 2.28 19.86 17.96
CA LYS A 159 3.59 19.43 18.46
C LYS A 159 3.79 17.93 18.21
N PRO A 160 5.01 17.47 17.83
CA PRO A 160 5.25 16.05 17.62
C PRO A 160 4.87 15.21 18.85
N GLY A 161 4.06 14.17 18.64
CA GLY A 161 3.55 13.26 19.67
C GLY A 161 2.24 13.68 20.33
N GLU A 162 1.73 14.89 20.08
CA GLU A 162 0.53 15.39 20.75
C GLU A 162 -0.75 14.71 20.25
N LYS A 163 -0.84 14.44 18.94
CA LYS A 163 -2.04 13.93 18.27
C LYS A 163 -1.68 12.98 17.13
N TRP A 164 -2.69 12.25 16.65
CA TRP A 164 -2.62 11.51 15.41
C TRP A 164 -3.25 12.31 14.27
N GLU A 165 -2.53 12.45 13.17
CA GLU A 165 -3.04 13.02 11.92
C GLU A 165 -2.39 12.32 10.72
N TYR A 166 -3.22 11.79 9.82
CA TYR A 166 -2.74 11.16 8.62
C TYR A 166 -1.95 12.12 7.73
N SER A 167 -0.69 11.78 7.42
CA SER A 167 0.19 12.55 6.56
C SER A 167 0.82 11.71 5.45
N ASN A 168 0.62 12.13 4.21
CA ASN A 168 1.39 11.65 3.06
C ASN A 168 2.77 12.28 3.03
N THR A 169 2.89 13.56 3.42
CA THR A 169 4.17 14.27 3.53
C THR A 169 5.11 13.57 4.50
N GLY A 170 4.60 13.09 5.64
CA GLY A 170 5.38 12.31 6.59
C GLY A 170 5.97 11.03 5.97
N TYR A 171 5.19 10.35 5.12
CA TYR A 171 5.67 9.17 4.39
C TYR A 171 6.62 9.50 3.23
N ILE A 172 6.51 10.68 2.62
CA ILE A 172 7.53 11.16 1.66
C ILE A 172 8.86 11.38 2.40
N LEU A 173 8.84 11.98 3.59
CA LEU A 173 10.04 12.12 4.41
C LEU A 173 10.64 10.76 4.78
N LEU A 174 9.84 9.75 5.12
CA LEU A 174 10.34 8.39 5.35
C LEU A 174 11.01 7.79 4.11
N GLY A 175 10.45 8.02 2.92
CA GLY A 175 11.10 7.68 1.65
C GLY A 175 12.48 8.32 1.52
N MET A 176 12.57 9.62 1.77
CA MET A 176 13.85 10.36 1.73
C MET A 176 14.84 9.89 2.80
N VAL A 177 14.37 9.45 3.98
CA VAL A 177 15.23 8.83 5.01
C VAL A 177 15.84 7.53 4.46
N ILE A 178 15.04 6.67 3.83
CA ILE A 178 15.51 5.43 3.19
C ILE A 178 16.57 5.77 2.14
N GLU A 179 16.30 6.73 1.25
CA GLU A 179 17.23 7.14 0.19
C GLU A 179 18.55 7.65 0.77
N SER A 180 18.48 8.51 1.80
CA SER A 180 19.66 9.07 2.47
C SER A 180 20.55 7.99 3.09
N VAL A 181 19.95 7.01 3.77
CA VAL A 181 20.66 5.92 4.47
C VAL A 181 21.19 4.86 3.50
N THR A 182 20.43 4.54 2.44
CA THR A 182 20.79 3.48 1.48
C THR A 182 21.60 3.96 0.29
N ARG A 183 21.57 5.27 -0.01
CA ARG A 183 22.11 5.89 -1.24
C ARG A 183 21.48 5.35 -2.53
N LYS A 184 20.19 4.98 -2.47
CA LYS A 184 19.42 4.43 -3.60
C LYS A 184 18.03 5.05 -3.65
N THR A 185 17.54 5.29 -4.85
CA THR A 185 16.14 5.68 -5.15
C THR A 185 15.29 4.44 -5.39
#